data_AF-A0A940DG47-F1
#
_entry.id   AF-A0A940DG47-F1
#
_cell.length_a   1.000
_cell.length_b   1.000
_cell.length_c   1.000
_cell.angle_alpha   90.00
_cell.angle_beta   90.00
_cell.angle_gamma   90.00
#
_symmetry.space_group_name_H-M   'P 1'
#
loop_
_entity.id
_entity.type
_entity.pdbx_description
1 polymer ?
#
loop_
_entity_poly.entity_id
_entity_poly.type
_entity_poly.pdbx_seq_one_letter_code
_entity_poly.pdbx_strand_id
1 'polypeptide(L)'
;MKKNNKKQTAAQRVFSSYTTYISETVIETYGPSYANQETMRNTWRNKIPYTDEIADFLVFKTNMYIRFLDARDSNSTNPQFLQALTHLIADYLSAYTMHSPKKLTRKKAKEILNKLLYDNSAYIQNLLERQAMERNARDARHTSAYKHPNGNKKKRQQQSAKHKFAEKQNQKQATVIEIIIKQR
;
A
#
# COMPACT_ATOMS: atom_id res chain seq x y z
N MET A 1 -7.29 -20.96 -30.75
CA MET A 1 -7.46 -20.23 -29.47
C MET A 1 -6.12 -19.65 -29.03
N LYS A 2 -5.93 -18.32 -29.10
CA LYS A 2 -4.73 -17.67 -28.54
C LYS A 2 -4.83 -17.73 -27.02
N LYS A 3 -4.01 -18.56 -26.36
CA LYS A 3 -3.86 -18.52 -24.90
C LYS A 3 -3.23 -17.17 -24.54
N ASN A 4 -4.03 -16.23 -24.04
CA ASN A 4 -3.52 -15.04 -23.39
C ASN A 4 -2.77 -15.51 -22.13
N ASN A 5 -1.46 -15.69 -22.24
CA ASN A 5 -0.59 -15.93 -21.09
C ASN A 5 -0.70 -14.69 -20.18
N LYS A 6 -1.58 -14.74 -19.18
CA LYS A 6 -1.64 -13.72 -18.12
C LYS A 6 -0.25 -13.62 -17.52
N LYS A 7 0.40 -12.48 -17.71
CA LYS A 7 1.71 -12.19 -17.10
C LYS A 7 1.54 -12.32 -15.58
N GLN A 8 2.33 -13.19 -14.97
CA GLN A 8 2.35 -13.32 -13.51
C GLN A 8 2.75 -11.99 -12.87
N THR A 9 2.06 -11.61 -11.79
CA THR A 9 2.43 -10.43 -11.01
C THR A 9 3.76 -10.64 -10.28
N ALA A 10 4.44 -9.56 -9.89
CA ALA A 10 5.69 -9.67 -9.12
C ALA A 10 5.49 -10.51 -7.84
N ALA A 11 4.38 -10.29 -7.12
CA ALA A 11 4.03 -11.04 -5.92
C ALA A 11 3.87 -12.54 -6.19
N GLN A 12 3.27 -12.93 -7.31
CA GLN A 12 3.11 -14.35 -7.70
C GLN A 12 4.47 -15.01 -8.01
N ARG A 13 5.41 -14.28 -8.62
CA ARG A 13 6.76 -14.79 -8.90
C ARG A 13 7.51 -15.04 -7.60
N VAL A 14 7.56 -14.05 -6.71
CA VAL A 14 8.22 -14.17 -5.40
C VAL A 14 7.55 -15.23 -4.52
N PHE A 15 6.22 -15.34 -4.58
CA PHE A 15 5.47 -16.37 -3.89
C PHE A 15 5.88 -17.78 -4.35
N SER A 16 6.10 -17.99 -5.65
CA SER A 16 6.55 -19.29 -6.17
C SER A 16 7.87 -19.72 -5.55
N SER A 17 8.85 -18.81 -5.47
CA SER A 17 10.13 -19.06 -4.79
C SER A 17 9.96 -19.30 -3.29
N TYR A 18 9.11 -18.50 -2.64
CA TYR A 18 8.80 -18.65 -1.22
C TYR A 18 8.23 -20.04 -0.90
N THR A 19 7.31 -20.57 -1.71
CA THR A 19 6.72 -21.90 -1.44
C THR A 19 7.77 -23.00 -1.45
N THR A 20 8.78 -22.91 -2.32
CA THR A 20 9.91 -23.84 -2.34
C THR A 20 10.75 -23.67 -1.08
N TYR A 21 11.17 -22.44 -0.76
CA TYR A 21 11.95 -22.13 0.43
C TYR A 21 11.32 -22.67 1.71
N ILE A 22 10.03 -22.37 1.95
CA ILE A 22 9.39 -22.72 3.22
C ILE A 22 9.11 -24.23 3.32
N SER A 23 8.79 -24.89 2.21
CA SER A 23 8.58 -26.34 2.22
C SER A 23 9.86 -27.11 2.50
N GLU A 24 10.96 -26.71 1.86
CA GLU A 24 12.29 -27.29 2.10
C GLU A 24 12.68 -27.12 3.57
N THR A 25 12.61 -25.88 4.08
CA THR A 25 12.95 -25.56 5.47
C THR A 25 12.14 -26.38 6.49
N VAL A 26 10.84 -26.57 6.25
CA VAL A 26 9.99 -27.36 7.15
C VAL A 26 10.28 -28.86 7.03
N ILE A 27 10.48 -29.38 5.82
CA ILE A 27 10.79 -30.80 5.60
C ILE A 27 12.14 -31.15 6.24
N GLU A 28 13.15 -30.30 6.09
CA GLU A 28 14.46 -30.51 6.71
C GLU A 28 14.40 -30.50 8.25
N THR A 29 13.56 -29.64 8.82
CA THR A 29 13.50 -29.46 10.28
C THR A 29 12.56 -30.45 10.96
N TYR A 30 11.42 -30.76 10.34
CA TYR A 30 10.31 -31.51 10.96
C TYR A 30 9.82 -32.69 10.12
N GLY A 31 10.38 -32.89 8.93
CA GLY A 31 10.03 -34.00 8.06
C GLY A 31 10.62 -35.33 8.56
N PRO A 32 10.02 -36.46 8.14
CA PRO A 32 10.65 -37.77 8.30
C PRO A 32 12.05 -37.81 7.66
N SER A 33 12.95 -38.65 8.16
CA SER A 33 14.34 -38.74 7.68
C SER A 33 14.48 -39.09 6.18
N TYR A 34 13.48 -39.75 5.60
CA TYR A 34 13.42 -40.08 4.17
C TYR A 34 12.71 -39.02 3.31
N ALA A 35 12.13 -38.00 3.95
CA ALA A 35 11.41 -36.95 3.25
C ALA A 35 12.39 -35.97 2.62
N ASN A 36 12.14 -35.63 1.37
CA ASN A 36 12.87 -34.60 0.67
C ASN A 36 11.91 -33.72 -0.13
N GLN A 37 12.45 -32.65 -0.69
CA GLN A 37 11.66 -31.68 -1.41
C GLN A 37 10.92 -32.30 -2.62
N GLU A 38 11.55 -33.22 -3.33
CA GLU A 38 10.94 -33.89 -4.50
C GLU A 38 9.71 -34.72 -4.13
N THR A 39 9.75 -35.39 -2.98
CA THR A 39 8.71 -36.32 -2.54
C THR A 39 7.57 -35.64 -1.78
N MET A 40 7.83 -34.50 -1.11
CA MET A 40 6.88 -33.91 -0.16
C MET A 40 6.53 -32.43 -0.35
N ARG A 41 7.14 -31.70 -1.28
CA ARG A 41 6.94 -30.23 -1.46
C ARG A 41 5.47 -29.78 -1.49
N ASN A 42 4.58 -30.53 -2.13
CA ASN A 42 3.17 -30.13 -2.28
C ASN A 42 2.25 -30.72 -1.20
N THR A 43 2.70 -31.73 -0.47
CA THR A 43 1.88 -32.54 0.44
C THR A 43 2.32 -32.45 1.90
N TRP A 44 3.45 -31.80 2.20
CA TRP A 44 3.99 -31.70 3.56
C TRP A 44 2.97 -31.17 4.57
N ARG A 45 2.11 -30.23 4.16
CA ARG A 45 1.06 -29.64 5.02
C ARG A 45 0.05 -30.66 5.54
N ASN A 46 -0.13 -31.79 4.84
CA ASN A 46 -1.02 -32.86 5.27
C ASN A 46 -0.26 -34.03 5.92
N LYS A 47 1.03 -34.17 5.61
CA LYS A 47 1.85 -35.31 6.08
C LYS A 47 2.55 -35.05 7.40
N ILE A 48 2.95 -33.81 7.66
CA ILE A 48 3.58 -33.40 8.91
C ILE A 48 2.44 -33.07 9.90
N PRO A 49 2.39 -33.69 11.09
CA PRO A 49 1.39 -33.37 12.09
C PRO A 49 1.41 -31.89 12.47
N TYR A 50 0.25 -31.34 12.81
CA TYR A 50 0.19 -29.97 13.32
C TYR A 50 0.78 -29.89 14.73
N THR A 51 1.66 -28.91 14.95
CA THR A 51 2.06 -28.45 16.27
C THR A 51 2.05 -26.93 16.31
N ASP A 52 1.80 -26.34 17.49
CA ASP A 52 1.89 -24.89 17.67
C ASP A 52 3.33 -24.40 17.41
N GLU A 53 4.35 -25.21 17.73
CA GLU A 53 5.76 -24.93 17.44
C GLU A 53 6.03 -24.75 15.93
N ILE A 54 5.55 -25.67 15.09
CA ILE A 54 5.73 -25.56 13.63
C ILE A 54 4.97 -24.34 13.10
N ALA A 55 3.79 -24.04 13.65
CA ALA A 55 3.03 -22.86 13.25
C ALA A 55 3.79 -21.55 13.57
N ASP A 56 4.40 -21.45 14.75
CA ASP A 56 5.21 -20.30 15.16
C ASP A 56 6.51 -20.20 14.34
N PHE A 57 7.16 -21.34 14.09
CA PHE A 57 8.32 -21.43 13.20
C PHE A 57 8.01 -20.92 11.80
N LEU A 58 6.87 -21.32 11.22
CA LEU A 58 6.42 -20.87 9.92
C LEU A 58 6.24 -19.35 9.89
N VAL A 59 5.58 -18.77 10.89
CA VAL A 59 5.39 -17.31 10.98
C VAL A 59 6.74 -16.60 11.10
N PHE A 60 7.64 -17.11 11.94
CA PHE A 60 8.99 -16.54 12.12
C PHE A 60 9.81 -16.56 10.82
N LYS A 61 9.92 -17.72 10.16
CA LYS A 61 10.64 -17.87 8.89
C LYS A 61 10.03 -17.02 7.78
N THR A 62 8.72 -16.90 7.75
CA THR A 62 8.02 -16.03 6.78
C THR A 62 8.34 -14.57 7.00
N ASN A 63 8.29 -14.09 8.25
CA ASN A 63 8.63 -12.70 8.57
C ASN A 63 10.09 -12.39 8.22
N MET A 64 10.99 -13.35 8.44
CA MET A 64 12.39 -13.22 8.01
C MET A 64 12.52 -13.16 6.49
N TYR A 65 11.84 -14.06 5.78
CA TYR A 65 11.83 -14.04 4.32
C TYR A 65 11.36 -12.69 3.76
N ILE A 66 10.27 -12.14 4.30
CA ILE A 66 9.73 -10.84 3.88
C ILE A 66 10.73 -9.70 4.17
N ARG A 67 11.37 -9.70 5.34
CA ARG A 67 12.35 -8.68 5.74
C ARG A 67 13.59 -8.70 4.84
N PHE A 68 14.02 -9.88 4.41
CA PHE A 68 15.21 -10.07 3.59
C PHE A 68 14.91 -10.25 2.10
N LEU A 69 13.73 -9.84 1.64
CA LEU A 69 13.50 -9.63 0.22
C LEU A 69 14.54 -8.65 -0.32
N ASP A 70 14.99 -8.87 -1.55
CA ASP A 70 16.08 -8.09 -2.13
C ASP A 70 15.80 -6.58 -2.02
N ALA A 71 16.66 -5.89 -1.25
CA ALA A 71 16.56 -4.45 -1.04
C ALA A 71 16.77 -3.65 -2.33
N ARG A 72 17.34 -4.27 -3.37
CA ARG A 72 17.52 -3.69 -4.70
C ARG A 72 16.25 -3.76 -5.54
N ASP A 73 15.29 -4.63 -5.21
CA ASP A 73 13.99 -4.70 -5.87
C ASP A 73 13.07 -3.61 -5.30
N SER A 74 12.61 -2.68 -6.14
CA SER A 74 11.68 -1.63 -5.73
C SER A 74 10.34 -2.19 -5.22
N ASN A 75 10.00 -3.43 -5.58
CA ASN A 75 8.80 -4.10 -5.07
C ASN A 75 8.91 -4.46 -3.58
N SER A 76 10.11 -4.74 -3.06
CA SER A 76 10.30 -5.17 -1.65
C SER A 76 9.97 -4.09 -0.62
N THR A 77 9.82 -2.84 -1.07
CA THR A 77 9.40 -1.69 -0.28
C THR A 77 8.04 -1.14 -0.70
N ASN A 78 7.34 -1.78 -1.65
CA ASN A 78 6.01 -1.35 -2.08
C ASN A 78 4.92 -1.99 -1.18
N PRO A 79 4.11 -1.20 -0.45
CA PRO A 79 3.05 -1.72 0.42
C PRO A 79 2.05 -2.63 -0.29
N GLN A 80 1.64 -2.30 -1.51
CA GLN A 80 0.65 -3.09 -2.25
C GLN A 80 1.22 -4.45 -2.65
N PHE A 81 2.50 -4.48 -3.03
CA PHE A 81 3.20 -5.72 -3.30
C PHE A 81 3.31 -6.57 -2.04
N LEU A 82 3.74 -5.98 -0.92
CA LEU A 82 3.89 -6.68 0.35
C LEU A 82 2.55 -7.24 0.84
N GLN A 83 1.48 -6.47 0.74
CA GLN A 83 0.12 -6.92 1.07
C GLN A 83 -0.34 -8.08 0.17
N ALA A 84 -0.10 -7.98 -1.14
CA ALA A 84 -0.46 -9.06 -2.06
C ALA A 84 0.35 -10.34 -1.78
N LEU A 85 1.64 -10.21 -1.48
CA LEU A 85 2.52 -11.33 -1.15
C LEU A 85 2.09 -11.98 0.17
N THR A 86 1.88 -11.22 1.24
CA THR A 86 1.44 -11.74 2.54
C THR A 86 0.09 -12.44 2.42
N HIS A 87 -0.84 -11.94 1.61
CA HIS A 87 -2.10 -12.61 1.34
C HIS A 87 -1.95 -13.98 0.66
N LEU A 88 -1.06 -14.08 -0.33
CA LEU A 88 -0.75 -15.36 -0.99
C LEU A 88 -0.11 -16.35 -0.01
N ILE A 89 0.83 -15.88 0.80
CA ILE A 89 1.51 -16.70 1.82
C ILE A 89 0.53 -17.17 2.90
N ALA A 90 -0.31 -16.27 3.42
CA ALA A 90 -1.32 -16.61 4.41
C ALA A 90 -2.32 -17.63 3.85
N ASP A 91 -2.72 -17.50 2.58
CA ASP A 91 -3.57 -18.50 1.92
C ASP A 91 -2.90 -19.88 1.84
N TYR A 92 -1.60 -19.91 1.52
CA TYR A 92 -0.82 -21.14 1.45
C TYR A 92 -0.64 -21.80 2.82
N LEU A 93 -0.22 -21.04 3.84
CA LEU A 93 0.02 -21.54 5.20
C LEU A 93 -1.29 -21.84 5.95
N SER A 94 -2.41 -21.24 5.56
CA SER A 94 -3.72 -21.56 6.14
C SER A 94 -4.11 -23.02 5.97
N ALA A 95 -3.63 -23.69 4.90
CA ALA A 95 -3.88 -25.09 4.67
C ALA A 95 -3.21 -26.00 5.73
N TYR A 96 -2.10 -25.57 6.33
CA TYR A 96 -1.48 -26.28 7.45
C TYR A 96 -2.09 -25.85 8.78
N THR A 97 -2.21 -24.54 9.00
CA THR A 97 -2.61 -23.99 10.31
C THR A 97 -4.09 -24.18 10.63
N MET A 98 -4.93 -24.54 9.66
CA MET A 98 -6.33 -24.95 9.92
C MET A 98 -6.45 -26.25 10.71
N HIS A 99 -5.38 -27.04 10.81
CA HIS A 99 -5.35 -28.22 11.66
C HIS A 99 -5.21 -27.88 13.15
N SER A 100 -4.99 -26.61 13.50
CA SER A 100 -4.98 -26.15 14.88
C SER A 100 -6.36 -26.33 15.53
N PRO A 101 -6.45 -26.86 16.76
CA PRO A 101 -7.72 -26.99 17.48
C PRO A 101 -8.39 -25.64 17.75
N LYS A 102 -7.62 -24.54 17.74
CA LYS A 102 -8.12 -23.16 17.94
C LYS A 102 -8.67 -22.54 16.64
N LYS A 103 -8.32 -23.08 15.47
CA LYS A 103 -8.62 -22.53 14.14
C LYS A 103 -9.55 -23.46 13.38
N LEU A 104 -10.83 -23.41 13.71
CA LEU A 104 -11.88 -24.28 13.16
C LEU A 104 -12.04 -24.24 11.63
N THR A 105 -11.60 -23.16 10.95
CA THR A 105 -11.74 -23.03 9.49
C THR A 105 -10.50 -22.44 8.84
N ARG A 106 -10.27 -22.81 7.57
CA ARG A 106 -9.21 -22.22 6.73
C ARG A 106 -9.33 -20.70 6.62
N LYS A 107 -10.55 -20.17 6.54
CA LYS A 107 -10.82 -18.73 6.50
C LYS A 107 -10.26 -18.02 7.74
N LYS A 108 -10.61 -18.51 8.94
CA LYS A 108 -10.12 -17.95 10.21
C LYS A 108 -8.60 -18.08 10.33
N ALA A 109 -8.03 -19.21 9.91
CA ALA A 109 -6.59 -19.42 9.89
C ALA A 109 -5.88 -18.40 8.99
N LYS A 110 -6.41 -18.15 7.80
CA LYS A 110 -5.90 -17.14 6.86
C LYS A 110 -6.00 -15.72 7.41
N GLU A 111 -7.12 -15.34 8.04
CA GLU A 111 -7.29 -14.02 8.66
C GLU A 111 -6.25 -13.79 9.78
N ILE A 112 -6.06 -14.77 10.66
CA ILE A 112 -5.04 -14.70 11.73
C ILE A 112 -3.65 -14.58 11.12
N LEU A 113 -3.32 -15.38 10.10
CA LEU A 113 -2.03 -15.32 9.43
C LEU A 113 -1.79 -13.96 8.74
N ASN A 114 -2.78 -13.37 8.08
CA ASN A 114 -2.65 -12.03 7.51
C ASN A 114 -2.35 -11.00 8.61
N LYS A 115 -3.06 -11.07 9.74
CA LYS A 115 -2.80 -10.19 10.87
C LYS A 115 -1.38 -10.33 11.40
N LEU A 116 -0.88 -11.56 11.54
CA LEU A 116 0.48 -11.82 12.02
C LEU A 116 1.57 -11.40 11.03
N LEU A 117 1.36 -11.63 9.74
CA LEU A 117 2.38 -11.43 8.70
C LEU A 117 2.38 -10.02 8.10
N TYR A 118 1.27 -9.27 8.21
CA TYR A 118 1.13 -7.93 7.64
C TYR A 118 0.85 -6.89 8.72
N ASP A 119 -0.29 -6.98 9.41
CA ASP A 119 -0.73 -5.94 10.36
C ASP A 119 0.21 -5.82 11.57
N ASN A 120 0.65 -6.95 12.11
CA ASN A 120 1.54 -7.01 13.27
C ASN A 120 3.03 -7.13 12.88
N SER A 121 3.35 -7.09 11.58
CA SER A 121 4.74 -7.20 11.12
C SER A 121 5.47 -5.88 11.38
N ALA A 122 6.36 -5.88 12.37
CA ALA A 122 7.12 -4.69 12.75
C ALA A 122 7.89 -4.07 11.56
N TYR A 123 8.42 -4.90 10.66
CA TYR A 123 9.10 -4.42 9.45
C TYR A 123 8.15 -3.65 8.53
N ILE A 124 6.98 -4.22 8.22
CA ILE A 124 6.01 -3.61 7.31
C ILE A 124 5.44 -2.33 7.93
N GLN A 125 5.10 -2.35 9.22
CA GLN A 125 4.57 -1.17 9.90
C GLN A 125 5.59 -0.01 9.92
N ASN A 126 6.85 -0.27 10.29
CA ASN A 126 7.90 0.75 10.25
C ASN A 126 8.11 1.33 8.84
N LEU A 127 7.99 0.49 7.81
CA LEU A 127 8.08 0.93 6.41
C LEU A 127 6.90 1.83 6.01
N LEU A 128 5.68 1.46 6.39
CA LEU A 128 4.47 2.27 6.16
C LEU A 128 4.54 3.63 6.86
N GLU A 129 4.97 3.64 8.12
CA GLU A 129 5.16 4.85 8.91
C GLU A 129 6.20 5.78 8.27
N ARG A 130 7.35 5.23 7.87
CA ARG A 130 8.38 6.00 7.16
C ARG A 130 7.83 6.63 5.87
N GLN A 131 7.10 5.86 5.07
CA GLN A 131 6.49 6.38 3.84
C GLN A 131 5.38 7.40 4.11
N ALA A 132 4.65 7.29 5.21
CA ALA A 132 3.66 8.27 5.63
C ALA A 132 4.35 9.58 6.07
N MET A 133 5.42 9.50 6.86
CA MET A 133 6.23 10.66 7.24
C MET A 133 6.83 11.38 6.03
N GLU A 134 7.37 10.63 5.07
CA GLU A 134 7.92 11.19 3.82
C GLU A 134 6.85 11.86 2.93
N ARG A 135 5.60 11.36 2.96
CA ARG A 135 4.45 12.02 2.31
C ARG A 135 4.08 13.32 3.03
N ASN A 136 3.88 13.25 4.35
CA ASN A 136 3.54 14.42 5.17
C ASN A 136 4.59 15.54 5.05
N ALA A 137 5.88 15.20 5.03
CA ALA A 137 6.96 16.17 4.87
C ALA A 137 6.96 16.84 3.49
N ARG A 138 6.58 16.13 2.42
CA ARG A 138 6.41 16.70 1.07
C ARG A 138 5.21 17.63 1.01
N ASP A 139 4.09 17.22 1.60
CA ASP A 139 2.87 18.02 1.62
C ASP A 139 3.06 19.32 2.39
N ALA A 140 3.76 19.28 3.54
CA ALA A 140 4.14 20.46 4.32
C ALA A 140 5.02 21.45 3.52
N ARG A 141 5.98 20.93 2.74
CA ARG A 141 6.82 21.76 1.85
C ARG A 141 5.97 22.41 0.75
N HIS A 142 5.04 21.68 0.14
CA HIS A 142 4.14 22.23 -0.88
C HIS A 142 3.16 23.27 -0.33
N THR A 143 2.63 23.09 0.87
CA THR A 143 1.77 24.10 1.52
C THR A 143 2.55 25.36 1.91
N SER A 144 3.82 25.22 2.34
CA SER A 144 4.68 26.39 2.61
C SER A 144 5.06 27.18 1.33
N ALA A 145 5.12 26.50 0.18
CA ALA A 145 5.41 27.12 -1.11
C ALA A 145 4.19 27.85 -1.71
N TYR A 146 2.97 27.41 -1.38
CA TYR A 146 1.74 28.15 -1.68
C TYR A 146 1.58 29.33 -0.70
N LYS A 147 2.41 30.37 -0.86
CA LYS A 147 2.08 31.69 -0.31
C LYS A 147 0.79 32.16 -0.98
N HIS A 148 -0.33 32.08 -0.26
CA HIS A 148 -1.55 32.76 -0.67
C HIS A 148 -1.19 34.21 -1.04
N PRO A 149 -1.54 34.70 -2.24
CA PRO A 149 -1.23 36.06 -2.63
C PRO A 149 -1.84 36.99 -1.58
N ASN A 150 -0.95 37.71 -0.90
CA ASN A 150 -1.20 38.59 0.23
C ASN A 150 -2.53 39.34 0.05
N GLY A 151 -3.51 39.13 0.94
CA GLY A 151 -4.89 39.61 0.78
C GLY A 151 -5.02 41.13 0.53
N ASN A 152 -3.99 41.89 0.88
CA ASN A 152 -3.87 43.32 0.60
C ASN A 152 -3.75 43.65 -0.91
N LYS A 153 -3.10 42.82 -1.73
CA LYS A 153 -3.05 43.02 -3.19
C LYS A 153 -4.42 42.81 -3.82
N LYS A 154 -5.18 41.81 -3.35
CA LYS A 154 -6.54 41.50 -3.82
C LYS A 154 -7.54 42.59 -3.42
N LYS A 155 -7.45 43.12 -2.19
CA LYS A 155 -8.24 44.28 -1.73
C LYS A 155 -7.94 45.54 -2.55
N ARG A 156 -6.65 45.86 -2.79
CA ARG A 156 -6.26 47.01 -3.63
C ARG A 156 -6.74 46.88 -5.07
N GLN A 157 -6.64 45.70 -5.67
CA GLN A 157 -7.15 45.48 -7.03
C GLN A 157 -8.68 45.65 -7.10
N GLN A 158 -9.43 45.11 -6.14
CA GLN A 158 -10.89 45.29 -6.07
C GLN A 158 -11.29 46.75 -5.85
N GLN A 159 -10.58 47.49 -4.99
CA GLN A 159 -10.82 48.92 -4.79
C GLN A 159 -10.52 49.73 -6.06
N SER A 160 -9.41 49.44 -6.74
CA SER A 160 -9.07 50.12 -8.00
C SER A 160 -10.06 49.81 -9.13
N ALA A 161 -10.60 48.59 -9.18
CA ALA A 161 -11.64 48.21 -10.14
C ALA A 161 -12.97 48.93 -9.84
N LYS A 162 -13.35 49.04 -8.56
CA LYS A 162 -14.54 49.81 -8.13
C LYS A 162 -14.41 51.30 -8.48
N HIS A 163 -13.24 51.90 -8.24
CA HIS A 163 -12.98 53.30 -8.59
C HIS A 163 -13.09 53.56 -10.09
N LYS A 164 -12.46 52.72 -10.92
CA LYS A 164 -12.53 52.83 -12.38
C LYS A 164 -13.95 52.64 -12.93
N PHE A 165 -14.77 51.82 -12.29
CA PHE A 165 -16.17 51.64 -12.68
C PHE A 165 -17.01 52.88 -12.35
N ALA A 166 -16.81 53.47 -11.16
CA ALA A 166 -17.49 54.71 -10.77
C ALA A 166 -17.11 55.90 -11.68
N GLU A 167 -15.82 56.06 -12.01
CA GLU A 167 -15.37 57.09 -12.96
C GLU A 167 -16.05 56.95 -14.33
N LYS A 168 -16.14 55.71 -14.86
CA LYS A 168 -16.83 55.46 -16.13
C LYS A 168 -18.33 55.74 -16.08
N GLN A 169 -19.00 55.52 -14.95
CA GLN A 169 -20.41 55.86 -14.81
C GLN A 169 -20.63 57.37 -14.72
N ASN A 170 -19.78 58.08 -13.98
CA ASN A 170 -19.84 59.53 -13.87
C ASN A 170 -19.58 60.21 -15.22
N GLN A 171 -18.62 59.72 -16.01
CA GLN A 171 -18.37 60.21 -17.37
C GLN A 171 -19.57 60.00 -18.29
N LYS A 172 -20.23 58.83 -18.22
CA LYS A 172 -21.44 58.56 -19.01
C LYS A 172 -22.59 59.48 -18.62
N GLN A 173 -22.80 59.72 -17.34
CA GLN A 173 -23.84 60.65 -16.87
C GLN A 173 -23.53 62.10 -17.29
N ALA A 174 -22.28 62.54 -17.20
CA ALA A 174 -21.86 63.86 -17.67
C ALA A 174 -22.10 64.04 -19.18
N THR A 175 -21.76 63.04 -20.00
CA THR A 175 -22.06 63.09 -21.44
C THR A 175 -23.55 63.09 -21.75
N VAL A 176 -24.37 62.38 -20.97
CA VAL A 176 -25.84 62.41 -21.14
C VAL A 176 -26.40 63.80 -20.79
N ILE A 177 -25.92 64.42 -19.72
CA ILE A 177 -26.32 65.78 -19.33
C ILE A 177 -25.91 66.79 -20.41
N GLU A 178 -24.69 66.70 -20.95
CA GLU A 178 -24.23 67.58 -22.04
C GLU A 178 -25.08 67.43 -23.31
N ILE A 179 -25.49 66.20 -23.66
CA ILE A 179 -26.37 65.94 -24.80
C ILE A 179 -27.75 66.57 -24.58
N ILE A 180 -28.32 66.44 -23.38
CA ILE A 180 -29.63 67.02 -23.03
C ILE A 180 -29.59 68.56 -23.07
N ILE A 181 -28.50 69.18 -22.62
CA ILE A 181 -28.34 70.65 -22.66
C ILE A 181 -28.21 71.16 -24.09
N LYS A 182 -27.52 70.44 -24.99
CA LYS A 182 -27.36 70.83 -26.40
C LYS A 182 -28.61 70.61 -27.27
N GLN A 183 -29.63 69.92 -26.77
CA GLN A 183 -30.91 69.68 -27.45
C GLN A 183 -32.03 70.64 -27.02
N ARG A 184 -31.75 71.57 -26.09
CA ARG A 184 -32.60 72.72 -25.76
C ARG A 184 -32.16 73.95 -26.53
#